data_AF-A0A166UG97-F1
#
_entry.id   AF-A0A166UG97-F1
#
_cell.length_a   1.000
_cell.length_b   1.000
_cell.length_c   1.000
_cell.angle_alpha   90.00
_cell.angle_beta   90.00
_cell.angle_gamma   90.00
#
_symmetry.space_group_name_H-M   'P 1'
#
loop_
_entity.id
_entity.type
_entity.pdbx_description
1 polymer ?
#
loop_
_entity_poly.entity_id
_entity_poly.type
_entity_poly.pdbx_seq_one_letter_code
_entity_poly.pdbx_strand_id
1 'polypeptide(L)'
;MAVPASSRARPSSAETSSKSSVIPELSFGVLTKVPEKQDAMRLVTDSIAQQRQIASFSVIVHPACLVGLVAGCTSVWRLNADRDFGTALMMVCGLILAYLAAVRLLTANYIRLAESMRWTEWIASPHGEDDYILAARFGEEIIATLVLRLLPPADSSQKTRSSSLKGGSAIIRAWTTKQRYRGKGVGGDMLRLAILTTRSRCGGDAQISFDTAHANSARPLHDMFNRPFNKREKKARAALEHALAACDRGDSTFEIQ
;
A
#
# COMPACT_ATOMS: atom_id res chain seq x y z
N MET A 1 79.35 1.90 37.86
CA MET A 1 79.16 2.70 36.63
C MET A 1 78.56 1.79 35.57
N ALA A 2 77.38 2.15 35.04
CA ALA A 2 76.63 1.67 33.85
C ALA A 2 76.50 0.15 33.58
N VAL A 3 75.30 -0.46 33.77
CA VAL A 3 74.13 -0.64 32.87
C VAL A 3 74.33 -1.66 31.73
N PRO A 4 73.48 -2.71 31.67
CA PRO A 4 72.98 -3.27 30.43
C PRO A 4 71.44 -3.11 30.26
N ALA A 5 71.02 -3.29 29.02
CA ALA A 5 69.72 -2.97 28.44
C ALA A 5 68.51 -3.80 28.95
N SER A 6 67.31 -3.21 28.86
CA SER A 6 66.05 -3.94 28.80
C SER A 6 65.06 -3.20 27.89
N SER A 7 64.59 -3.89 26.86
CA SER A 7 63.57 -3.42 25.93
C SER A 7 62.20 -3.43 26.59
N ARG A 8 61.46 -2.31 26.51
CA ARG A 8 60.02 -2.29 26.82
C ARG A 8 59.26 -1.66 25.66
N ALA A 9 58.38 -2.46 25.07
CA ALA A 9 57.42 -2.08 24.05
C ALA A 9 56.46 -0.99 24.56
N ARG A 10 56.14 -0.03 23.68
CA ARG A 10 55.12 1.01 23.87
C ARG A 10 53.94 0.70 22.94
N PRO A 11 52.68 0.67 23.43
CA PRO A 11 51.50 0.65 22.58
C PRO A 11 50.91 2.06 22.45
N SER A 12 50.76 2.55 21.22
CA SER A 12 49.88 3.61 20.73
C SER A 12 50.33 3.89 19.29
N SER A 13 49.50 3.85 18.25
CA SER A 13 48.30 4.65 18.13
C SER A 13 47.28 4.05 17.14
N ALA A 14 46.00 4.14 17.54
CA ALA A 14 44.82 4.57 16.78
C ALA A 14 44.61 4.00 15.36
N GLU A 15 43.66 3.09 15.16
CA GLU A 15 42.25 3.40 14.86
C GLU A 15 42.03 4.25 13.59
N THR A 16 41.95 3.57 12.45
CA THR A 16 41.09 3.97 11.33
C THR A 16 40.41 2.71 10.78
N SER A 17 39.59 2.06 11.61
CA SER A 17 38.47 1.28 11.08
C SER A 17 37.37 2.30 10.79
N SER A 18 37.27 2.67 9.52
CA SER A 18 36.18 3.46 8.99
C SER A 18 34.86 2.83 9.40
N LYS A 19 34.17 3.42 10.38
CA LYS A 19 32.72 3.31 10.50
C LYS A 19 32.14 3.86 9.20
N SER A 20 31.99 3.01 8.19
CA SER A 20 31.06 3.25 7.11
C SER A 20 29.73 3.56 7.79
N SER A 21 29.29 4.81 7.65
CA SER A 21 27.97 5.24 8.09
C SER A 21 26.97 4.17 7.70
N VAL A 22 26.39 3.51 8.71
CA VAL A 22 25.35 2.48 8.60
C VAL A 22 24.10 3.17 8.08
N ILE A 23 24.09 3.56 6.82
CA ILE A 23 22.90 3.97 6.10
C ILE A 23 22.26 2.63 5.72
N PRO A 24 21.06 2.30 6.21
CA PRO A 24 20.42 1.04 5.85
C PRO A 24 20.24 1.00 4.35
N GLU A 25 20.79 -0.02 3.70
CA GLU A 25 20.67 -0.17 2.26
C GLU A 25 19.22 -0.50 1.91
N LEU A 26 18.71 0.19 0.89
CA LEU A 26 17.40 -0.07 0.33
C LEU A 26 17.56 -1.18 -0.70
N SER A 27 17.04 -2.37 -0.39
CA SER A 27 17.06 -3.54 -1.27
C SER A 27 15.68 -3.85 -1.81
N PHE A 28 15.65 -4.43 -3.00
CA PHE A 28 14.45 -4.76 -3.73
C PHE A 28 14.55 -6.21 -4.19
N GLY A 29 13.51 -7.01 -4.00
CA GLY A 29 13.58 -8.43 -4.37
C GLY A 29 12.25 -9.14 -4.35
N VAL A 30 12.25 -10.33 -4.96
CA VAL A 30 11.11 -11.27 -4.92
C VAL A 30 11.18 -12.10 -3.64
N LEU A 31 10.10 -12.11 -2.87
CA LEU A 31 10.02 -12.83 -1.62
C LEU A 31 9.72 -14.31 -1.85
N THR A 32 10.70 -15.17 -1.55
CA THR A 32 10.56 -16.63 -1.62
C THR A 32 10.24 -17.25 -0.26
N LYS A 33 10.71 -16.64 0.84
CA LYS A 33 10.54 -17.17 2.21
C LYS A 33 9.17 -16.87 2.80
N VAL A 34 8.56 -17.86 3.43
CA VAL A 34 7.24 -17.76 4.09
C VAL A 34 7.12 -16.63 5.12
N PRO A 35 8.05 -16.44 6.09
CA PRO A 35 7.90 -15.37 7.09
C PRO A 35 7.94 -13.97 6.45
N GLU A 36 8.78 -13.78 5.44
CA GLU A 36 8.89 -12.49 4.75
C GLU A 36 7.61 -12.20 3.93
N LYS A 37 6.99 -13.22 3.33
CA LYS A 37 5.66 -13.09 2.69
C LYS A 37 4.59 -12.66 3.68
N GLN A 38 4.61 -13.18 4.91
CA GLN A 38 3.65 -12.82 5.95
C GLN A 38 3.78 -11.34 6.37
N ASP A 39 5.01 -10.86 6.56
CA ASP A 39 5.27 -9.45 6.90
C ASP A 39 4.86 -8.51 5.76
N ALA A 40 5.16 -8.89 4.52
CA ALA A 40 4.74 -8.15 3.35
C ALA A 40 3.21 -8.06 3.24
N MET A 41 2.50 -9.13 3.58
CA MET A 41 1.04 -9.17 3.59
C MET A 41 0.46 -8.35 4.74
N ARG A 42 1.10 -8.37 5.92
CA ARG A 42 0.72 -7.51 7.05
C ARG A 42 0.73 -6.04 6.65
N LEU A 43 1.69 -5.61 5.83
CA LEU A 43 1.72 -4.24 5.29
C LEU A 43 0.56 -3.94 4.34
N VAL A 44 0.14 -4.90 3.52
CA VAL A 44 -1.04 -4.77 2.65
C VAL A 44 -2.32 -4.66 3.49
N THR A 45 -2.49 -5.53 4.48
CA THR A 45 -3.63 -5.50 5.41
C THR A 45 -3.68 -4.19 6.19
N ASP A 46 -2.54 -3.66 6.64
CA ASP A 46 -2.48 -2.36 7.31
C ASP A 46 -2.91 -1.22 6.38
N SER A 47 -2.52 -1.26 5.09
CA SER A 47 -2.97 -0.28 4.10
C SER A 47 -4.49 -0.31 3.91
N ILE A 48 -5.10 -1.50 3.87
CA ILE A 48 -6.56 -1.66 3.78
C ILE A 48 -7.22 -1.09 5.05
N ALA A 49 -6.65 -1.37 6.23
CA ALA A 49 -7.14 -0.78 7.49
C ALA A 49 -7.07 0.75 7.48
N GLN A 50 -6.00 1.34 6.91
CA GLN A 50 -5.88 2.80 6.73
C GLN A 50 -6.95 3.36 5.77
N GLN A 51 -7.33 2.62 4.72
CA GLN A 51 -8.41 3.06 3.82
C GLN A 51 -9.72 3.30 4.56
N ARG A 52 -10.05 2.49 5.59
CA ARG A 52 -11.23 2.69 6.43
C ARG A 52 -11.23 4.07 7.11
N GLN A 53 -10.09 4.49 7.66
CA GLN A 53 -9.99 5.80 8.32
C GLN A 53 -10.23 6.95 7.33
N ILE A 54 -9.70 6.84 6.12
CA ILE A 54 -9.93 7.82 5.05
C ILE A 54 -11.39 7.80 4.58
N ALA A 55 -12.02 6.63 4.49
CA ALA A 55 -13.43 6.51 4.15
C ALA A 55 -14.31 7.22 5.19
N SER A 56 -14.09 6.96 6.48
CA SER A 56 -14.82 7.62 7.57
C SER A 56 -14.67 9.13 7.51
N PHE A 57 -13.45 9.64 7.33
CA PHE A 57 -13.22 11.08 7.20
C PHE A 57 -13.92 11.67 5.98
N SER A 58 -13.91 10.97 4.84
CA SER A 58 -14.57 11.43 3.62
C SER A 58 -16.09 11.53 3.76
N VAL A 59 -16.71 10.67 4.59
CA VAL A 59 -18.14 10.75 4.90
C VAL A 59 -18.42 11.92 5.85
N ILE A 60 -17.64 12.05 6.92
CA ILE A 60 -17.82 13.10 7.94
C ILE A 60 -17.75 14.50 7.33
N VAL A 61 -16.78 14.72 6.43
CA VAL A 61 -16.49 16.04 5.85
C VAL A 61 -17.25 16.27 4.54
N HIS A 62 -18.12 15.35 4.12
CA HIS A 62 -18.87 15.52 2.89
C HIS A 62 -19.85 16.71 3.03
N PRO A 63 -19.87 17.66 2.06
CA PRO A 63 -20.64 18.90 2.19
C PRO A 63 -22.14 18.65 2.38
N ALA A 64 -22.71 17.63 1.73
CA ALA A 64 -24.11 17.24 1.93
C ALA A 64 -24.42 16.81 3.37
N CYS A 65 -23.50 16.07 4.02
CA CYS A 65 -23.67 15.62 5.40
C CYS A 65 -23.53 16.78 6.38
N LEU A 66 -22.59 17.70 6.13
CA LEU A 66 -22.42 18.91 6.94
C LEU A 66 -23.63 19.86 6.82
N VAL A 67 -24.18 20.05 5.62
CA VAL A 67 -25.40 20.84 5.43
C VAL A 67 -26.58 20.21 6.18
N GLY A 68 -26.74 18.89 6.09
CA GLY A 68 -27.76 18.17 6.85
C GLY A 68 -27.59 18.32 8.36
N LEU A 69 -26.36 18.23 8.88
CA LEU A 69 -26.06 18.43 10.30
C LEU A 69 -26.36 19.86 10.75
N VAL A 70 -25.92 20.88 9.99
CA VAL A 70 -26.18 22.28 10.31
C VAL A 70 -27.67 22.60 10.23
N ALA A 71 -28.39 22.08 9.24
CA ALA A 71 -29.83 22.21 9.13
C ALA A 71 -30.54 21.55 10.32
N GLY A 72 -30.07 20.38 10.77
CA GLY A 72 -30.58 19.71 11.96
C GLY A 72 -30.31 20.51 13.24
N CYS A 73 -29.08 21.02 13.42
CA CYS A 73 -28.71 21.85 14.57
C CYS A 73 -29.54 23.14 14.63
N THR A 74 -29.69 23.83 13.50
CA THR A 74 -30.51 25.05 13.40
C THR A 74 -31.98 24.77 13.67
N SER A 75 -32.52 23.65 13.17
CA SER A 75 -33.90 23.24 13.44
C SER A 75 -34.12 22.94 14.94
N VAL A 76 -33.23 22.15 15.55
CA VAL A 76 -33.28 21.84 16.99
C VAL A 76 -33.17 23.10 17.83
N TRP A 77 -32.27 24.01 17.46
CA TRP A 77 -32.09 25.28 18.16
C TRP A 77 -33.33 26.17 18.04
N ARG A 78 -33.94 26.30 16.85
CA ARG A 78 -35.17 27.07 16.64
C ARG A 78 -36.36 26.51 17.41
N LEU A 79 -36.52 25.18 17.44
CA LEU A 79 -37.63 24.52 18.13
C LEU A 79 -37.50 24.55 19.66
N ASN A 80 -36.29 24.72 20.18
CA ASN A 80 -36.02 24.81 21.62
C ASN A 80 -35.56 26.23 22.02
N ALA A 81 -35.72 27.23 21.16
CA ALA A 81 -35.34 28.61 21.44
C ALA A 81 -36.16 29.20 22.59
N ASP A 82 -37.41 28.76 22.74
CA ASP A 82 -38.31 29.15 23.83
C ASP A 82 -38.15 28.28 25.09
N ARG A 83 -37.27 27.26 25.04
CA ARG A 83 -36.93 26.39 26.17
C ARG A 83 -35.59 26.80 26.78
N ASP A 84 -35.32 26.29 27.98
CA ASP A 84 -34.03 26.47 28.67
C ASP A 84 -32.84 26.12 27.75
N PHE A 85 -31.85 27.01 27.75
CA PHE A 85 -30.62 26.90 26.94
C PHE A 85 -29.91 25.55 27.13
N GLY A 86 -29.94 25.00 28.36
CA GLY A 86 -29.36 23.70 28.67
C GLY A 86 -29.99 22.54 27.89
N THR A 87 -31.32 22.55 27.70
CA THR A 87 -32.03 21.52 26.92
C THR A 87 -31.66 21.60 25.43
N ALA A 88 -31.56 22.82 24.88
CA ALA A 88 -31.15 23.03 23.50
C ALA A 88 -29.71 22.51 23.27
N LEU A 89 -28.79 22.80 24.18
CA LEU A 89 -27.40 22.33 24.08
C LEU A 89 -27.28 20.80 24.13
N MET A 90 -28.03 20.14 25.04
CA MET A 90 -28.04 18.68 25.15
C MET A 90 -28.58 18.01 23.88
N MET A 91 -29.62 18.58 23.26
CA MET A 91 -30.20 18.04 22.02
C MET A 91 -29.25 18.21 20.83
N VAL A 92 -28.53 19.33 20.73
CA VAL A 92 -27.49 19.52 19.70
C VAL A 92 -26.34 18.53 19.89
N CYS A 93 -25.88 18.34 21.13
CA CYS A 93 -24.86 17.33 21.44
C CYS A 93 -25.33 15.91 21.07
N GLY A 94 -26.56 15.56 21.44
CA GLY A 94 -27.19 14.28 21.08
C GLY A 94 -27.30 14.08 19.57
N LEU A 95 -27.65 15.13 18.81
CA LEU A 95 -27.72 15.09 17.35
C LEU A 95 -26.33 14.85 16.73
N ILE A 96 -25.28 15.51 17.24
CA ILE A 96 -23.90 15.29 16.80
C ILE A 96 -23.46 13.85 17.09
N LEU A 97 -23.77 13.32 18.27
CA LEU A 97 -23.47 11.94 18.64
C LEU A 97 -24.22 10.94 17.74
N ALA A 98 -25.51 11.17 17.48
CA ALA A 98 -26.32 10.36 16.58
C ALA A 98 -25.77 10.40 15.14
N TYR A 99 -25.31 11.57 14.68
CA TYR A 99 -24.66 11.72 13.38
C TYR A 99 -23.37 10.90 13.29
N LEU A 100 -22.47 11.01 14.27
CA LEU A 100 -21.22 10.24 14.29
C LEU A 100 -21.50 8.73 14.39
N ALA A 101 -22.53 8.32 15.14
CA ALA A 101 -22.97 6.93 15.23
C ALA A 101 -23.51 6.42 13.88
N ALA A 102 -24.32 7.21 13.18
CA ALA A 102 -24.82 6.87 11.84
C ALA A 102 -23.68 6.71 10.82
N VAL A 103 -22.69 7.61 10.83
CA VAL A 103 -21.48 7.48 10.00
C VAL A 103 -20.72 6.20 10.33
N ARG A 104 -20.59 5.86 11.62
CA ARG A 104 -19.94 4.61 12.06
C ARG A 104 -20.69 3.37 11.54
N LEU A 105 -22.01 3.36 11.57
CA LEU A 105 -22.82 2.27 11.03
C LEU A 105 -22.67 2.13 9.51
N LEU A 106 -22.73 3.24 8.78
CA LEU A 106 -22.55 3.23 7.32
C LEU A 106 -21.15 2.76 6.92
N THR A 107 -20.13 3.09 7.71
CA THR A 107 -18.74 2.66 7.47
C THR A 107 -18.43 1.25 7.97
N ALA A 108 -19.32 0.61 8.75
CA ALA A 108 -19.15 -0.76 9.21
C ALA A 108 -19.10 -1.79 8.06
N ASN A 109 -19.75 -1.49 6.92
CA ASN A 109 -19.67 -2.34 5.73
C ASN A 109 -18.24 -2.46 5.15
N TYR A 110 -17.35 -1.49 5.38
CA TYR A 110 -15.92 -1.66 5.02
C TYR A 110 -15.24 -2.75 5.85
N ILE A 111 -15.63 -2.90 7.12
CA ILE A 111 -15.04 -3.90 8.02
C ILE A 111 -15.43 -5.29 7.54
N ARG A 112 -16.71 -5.49 7.20
CA ARG A 112 -17.20 -6.76 6.65
C ARG A 112 -16.54 -7.13 5.32
N LEU A 113 -16.25 -6.13 4.48
CA LEU A 113 -15.55 -6.36 3.22
C LEU A 113 -14.07 -6.71 3.45
N ALA A 114 -13.42 -6.07 4.43
CA ALA A 114 -12.07 -6.43 4.85
C ALA A 114 -12.00 -7.84 5.47
N GLU A 115 -13.02 -8.23 6.25
CA GLU A 115 -13.15 -9.60 6.82
C GLU A 115 -13.36 -10.66 5.73
N SER A 116 -14.04 -10.31 4.62
CA SER A 116 -14.20 -11.22 3.49
C SER A 116 -12.91 -11.43 2.67
N MET A 117 -11.91 -10.54 2.80
CA MET A 117 -10.58 -10.74 2.21
C MET A 117 -9.75 -11.69 3.07
N ARG A 118 -10.10 -12.98 3.06
CA ARG A 118 -9.25 -14.03 3.62
C ARG A 118 -7.98 -14.13 2.77
N TRP A 119 -6.87 -13.63 3.31
CA TRP A 119 -5.58 -13.51 2.61
C TRP A 119 -5.11 -14.80 1.92
N THR A 120 -5.41 -15.97 2.49
CA THR A 120 -5.09 -17.30 1.94
C THR A 120 -5.86 -17.61 0.66
N GLU A 121 -7.15 -17.28 0.62
CA GLU A 121 -8.01 -17.48 -0.56
C GLU A 121 -7.75 -16.40 -1.61
N TRP A 122 -7.37 -15.20 -1.15
CA TRP A 122 -7.06 -14.10 -2.06
C TRP A 122 -5.77 -14.34 -2.81
N ILE A 123 -4.68 -14.81 -2.18
CA ILE A 123 -3.39 -15.09 -2.84
C ILE A 123 -3.45 -16.35 -3.70
N ALA A 124 -4.29 -17.33 -3.33
CA ALA A 124 -4.51 -18.52 -4.15
C ALA A 124 -5.14 -18.10 -5.48
N SER A 125 -4.36 -18.20 -6.57
CA SER A 125 -4.91 -18.06 -7.90
C SER A 125 -5.96 -19.16 -8.14
N PRO A 126 -7.09 -18.88 -8.79
CA PRO A 126 -8.04 -19.92 -9.21
C PRO A 126 -7.41 -20.98 -10.14
N HIS A 127 -6.17 -20.77 -10.59
CA HIS A 127 -5.37 -21.69 -11.41
C HIS A 127 -4.22 -22.38 -10.69
N GLY A 128 -4.07 -22.19 -9.36
CA GLY A 128 -3.11 -22.95 -8.55
C GLY A 128 -1.63 -22.55 -8.67
N GLU A 129 -1.31 -21.43 -9.34
CA GLU A 129 0.03 -20.83 -9.29
C GLU A 129 0.08 -19.70 -8.25
N ASP A 130 1.18 -19.66 -7.49
CA ASP A 130 1.43 -18.65 -6.45
C ASP A 130 1.64 -17.25 -7.07
N ASP A 131 0.95 -16.24 -6.55
CA ASP A 131 1.23 -14.84 -6.90
C ASP A 131 2.66 -14.44 -6.48
N TYR A 132 3.33 -13.66 -7.32
CA TYR A 132 4.66 -13.13 -7.04
C TYR A 132 4.55 -11.95 -6.08
N ILE A 133 5.21 -12.06 -4.92
CA ILE A 133 5.26 -10.98 -3.94
C ILE A 133 6.64 -10.33 -4.03
N LEU A 134 6.66 -9.08 -4.46
CA LEU A 134 7.85 -8.24 -4.51
C LEU A 134 7.83 -7.32 -3.29
N ALA A 135 9.00 -7.12 -2.67
CA ALA A 135 9.12 -6.23 -1.53
C ALA A 135 10.35 -5.33 -1.63
N ALA A 136 10.23 -4.15 -1.05
CA ALA A 136 11.35 -3.27 -0.78
C ALA A 136 11.66 -3.32 0.72
N ARG A 137 12.93 -3.56 1.05
CA ARG A 137 13.42 -3.63 2.42
C ARG A 137 14.40 -2.50 2.66
N PHE A 138 14.27 -1.84 3.81
CA PHE A 138 15.22 -0.84 4.28
C PHE A 138 15.83 -1.34 5.59
N GLY A 139 17.08 -1.81 5.54
CA GLY A 139 17.69 -2.56 6.64
C GLY A 139 17.02 -3.92 6.81
N GLU A 140 16.37 -4.16 7.95
CA GLU A 140 15.64 -5.41 8.23
C GLU A 140 14.12 -5.29 7.99
N GLU A 141 13.60 -4.08 7.80
CA GLU A 141 12.16 -3.83 7.75
C GLU A 141 11.62 -3.76 6.32
N ILE A 142 10.51 -4.44 6.05
CA ILE A 142 9.78 -4.32 4.78
C ILE A 142 9.01 -2.99 4.78
N ILE A 143 9.31 -2.16 3.79
CA ILE A 143 8.76 -0.80 3.68
C ILE A 143 7.75 -0.65 2.53
N ALA A 144 7.80 -1.53 1.54
CA ALA A 144 6.87 -1.57 0.42
C ALA A 144 6.64 -3.00 -0.03
N THR A 145 5.42 -3.27 -0.51
CA THR A 145 5.02 -4.58 -1.02
C THR A 145 4.23 -4.38 -2.31
N LEU A 146 4.48 -5.23 -3.30
CA LEU A 146 3.71 -5.35 -4.52
C LEU A 146 3.38 -6.83 -4.77
N VAL A 147 2.12 -7.12 -5.04
CA VAL A 147 1.64 -8.47 -5.38
C VAL A 147 1.29 -8.48 -6.86
N LEU A 148 1.97 -9.34 -7.61
CA LEU A 148 1.91 -9.46 -9.05
C LEU A 148 1.40 -10.85 -9.42
N ARG A 149 0.42 -10.90 -10.32
CA ARG A 149 -0.05 -12.13 -10.93
C ARG A 149 0.33 -12.15 -12.40
N LEU A 150 1.03 -13.18 -12.84
CA LEU A 150 1.31 -13.40 -14.26
C LEU A 150 0.14 -14.20 -14.86
N LEU A 151 -0.36 -13.76 -16.01
CA LEU A 151 -1.39 -14.44 -16.78
C LEU A 151 -0.78 -14.88 -18.11
N PRO A 152 -1.08 -16.11 -18.57
CA PRO A 152 -0.73 -16.53 -19.92
C PRO A 152 -1.50 -15.69 -20.96
N PRO A 153 -1.00 -15.61 -22.20
CA PRO A 153 -1.68 -14.90 -23.28
C PRO A 153 -3.10 -15.46 -23.51
N ALA A 154 -4.04 -14.59 -23.85
CA ALA A 154 -5.47 -14.91 -23.95
C ALA A 154 -5.81 -16.06 -24.92
N ASP A 155 -4.91 -16.37 -25.87
CA ASP A 155 -5.11 -17.41 -26.89
C ASP A 155 -4.71 -18.82 -26.45
N SER A 156 -4.11 -19.01 -25.26
CA SER A 156 -3.81 -20.36 -24.77
C SER A 156 -5.03 -20.97 -24.09
N SER A 157 -5.99 -21.43 -24.88
CA SER A 157 -7.03 -22.33 -24.40
C SER A 157 -6.37 -23.56 -23.77
N GLN A 158 -6.81 -23.88 -22.55
CA GLN A 158 -6.47 -25.03 -21.72
C GLN A 158 -5.69 -26.19 -22.39
N LYS A 159 -4.67 -26.66 -21.67
CA LYS A 159 -3.87 -27.89 -21.86
C LYS A 159 -2.53 -27.70 -22.56
N THR A 160 -1.57 -27.11 -21.85
CA THR A 160 -0.27 -27.79 -21.63
C THR A 160 0.51 -27.05 -20.55
N ARG A 161 0.86 -27.80 -19.51
CA ARG A 161 1.74 -27.36 -18.43
C ARG A 161 3.09 -26.98 -19.05
N SER A 162 3.62 -25.81 -18.67
CA SER A 162 5.00 -25.32 -18.83
C SER A 162 5.48 -24.60 -20.11
N SER A 163 4.69 -24.38 -21.15
CA SER A 163 5.23 -23.76 -22.38
C SER A 163 4.87 -22.28 -22.54
N SER A 164 5.82 -21.43 -22.11
CA SER A 164 5.96 -20.00 -22.40
C SER A 164 4.88 -19.06 -21.86
N LEU A 165 5.18 -18.41 -20.73
CA LEU A 165 4.61 -17.12 -20.34
C LEU A 165 4.91 -15.99 -21.35
N LYS A 166 5.61 -16.29 -22.46
CA LYS A 166 6.08 -15.36 -23.48
C LYS A 166 4.88 -14.73 -24.22
N GLY A 167 4.73 -13.42 -24.14
CA GLY A 167 3.55 -12.69 -24.63
C GLY A 167 2.39 -12.64 -23.64
N GLY A 168 2.57 -13.12 -22.40
CA GLY A 168 1.57 -13.03 -21.33
C GLY A 168 1.38 -11.60 -20.81
N SER A 169 0.38 -11.43 -19.95
CA SER A 169 0.11 -10.15 -19.27
C SER A 169 0.34 -10.29 -17.76
N ALA A 170 0.63 -9.19 -17.08
CA ALA A 170 0.73 -9.19 -15.63
C ALA A 170 -0.24 -8.20 -15.01
N ILE A 171 -0.85 -8.65 -13.91
CA ILE A 171 -1.87 -7.91 -13.19
C ILE A 171 -1.35 -7.61 -11.78
N ILE A 172 -1.32 -6.32 -11.43
CA ILE A 172 -0.95 -5.86 -10.09
C ILE A 172 -2.18 -5.92 -9.20
N ARG A 173 -2.15 -6.82 -8.21
CA ARG A 173 -3.26 -7.06 -7.29
C ARG A 173 -3.16 -6.25 -6.00
N ALA A 174 -1.95 -5.96 -5.55
CA ALA A 174 -1.73 -5.03 -4.46
C ALA A 174 -0.45 -4.24 -4.68
N TRP A 175 -0.46 -2.97 -4.28
CA TRP A 175 0.70 -2.12 -4.25
C TRP A 175 0.56 -1.17 -3.06
N THR A 176 1.50 -1.26 -2.14
CA THR A 176 1.50 -0.42 -0.95
C THR A 176 2.92 -0.05 -0.54
N THR A 177 3.00 1.12 0.07
CA THR A 177 4.21 1.65 0.71
C THR A 177 3.81 2.12 2.10
N LYS A 178 4.69 1.89 3.07
CA LYS A 178 4.50 2.37 4.44
C LYS A 178 4.44 3.90 4.44
N GLN A 179 3.53 4.47 5.24
CA GLN A 179 3.22 5.91 5.23
C GLN A 179 4.46 6.81 5.33
N ARG A 180 5.45 6.43 6.17
CA ARG A 180 6.69 7.19 6.40
C ARG A 180 7.66 7.24 5.21
N TYR A 181 7.49 6.35 4.21
CA TYR A 181 8.28 6.33 2.97
C TYR A 181 7.48 6.73 1.73
N ARG A 182 6.21 7.13 1.89
CA ARG A 182 5.43 7.70 0.79
C ARG A 182 6.06 9.02 0.36
N GLY A 183 6.08 9.28 -0.95
CA GLY A 183 6.66 10.50 -1.52
C GLY A 183 8.19 10.46 -1.72
N LYS A 184 8.87 9.37 -1.32
CA LYS A 184 10.33 9.21 -1.48
C LYS A 184 10.74 8.40 -2.74
N GLY A 185 9.84 8.21 -3.70
CA GLY A 185 10.14 7.45 -4.92
C GLY A 185 10.02 5.92 -4.82
N VAL A 186 10.15 5.33 -3.62
CA VAL A 186 10.11 3.87 -3.38
C VAL A 186 8.94 3.14 -4.06
N GLY A 187 7.76 3.76 -4.06
CA GLY A 187 6.58 3.17 -4.72
C GLY A 187 6.74 3.08 -6.24
N GLY A 188 7.32 4.10 -6.87
CA GLY A 188 7.59 4.09 -8.32
C GLY A 188 8.68 3.08 -8.68
N ASP A 189 9.69 2.95 -7.84
CA ASP A 189 10.74 1.93 -7.98
C ASP A 189 10.18 0.51 -7.89
N MET A 190 9.19 0.28 -7.02
CA MET A 190 8.49 -1.00 -6.97
C MET A 190 7.72 -1.33 -8.25
N LEU A 191 7.11 -0.32 -8.88
CA LEU A 191 6.45 -0.52 -10.18
C LEU A 191 7.46 -0.86 -11.26
N ARG A 192 8.63 -0.21 -11.28
CA ARG A 192 9.73 -0.53 -12.20
C ARG A 192 10.23 -1.96 -12.01
N LEU A 193 10.46 -2.38 -10.76
CA LEU A 193 10.85 -3.77 -10.47
C LEU A 193 9.79 -4.77 -10.94
N ALA A 194 8.51 -4.47 -10.74
CA ALA A 194 7.42 -5.30 -11.23
C ALA A 194 7.42 -5.41 -12.77
N ILE A 195 7.70 -4.31 -13.47
CA ILE A 195 7.84 -4.29 -14.93
C ILE A 195 9.02 -5.16 -15.38
N LEU A 196 10.19 -4.99 -14.78
CA LEU A 196 11.38 -5.80 -15.10
C LEU A 196 11.16 -7.28 -14.83
N THR A 197 10.55 -7.61 -13.69
CA THR A 197 10.22 -9.01 -13.32
C THR A 197 9.24 -9.60 -14.32
N THR A 198 8.24 -8.83 -14.75
CA THR A 198 7.29 -9.28 -15.77
C THR A 198 7.99 -9.48 -17.11
N ARG A 199 8.82 -8.54 -17.58
CA ARG A 199 9.52 -8.67 -18.86
C ARG A 199 10.52 -9.83 -18.88
N SER A 200 11.20 -10.06 -17.77
CA SER A 200 12.12 -11.19 -17.61
C SER A 200 11.40 -12.55 -17.74
N ARG A 201 10.15 -12.65 -17.26
CA ARG A 201 9.39 -13.91 -17.26
C ARG A 201 8.47 -14.08 -18.47
N CYS A 202 7.78 -13.01 -18.88
CA CYS A 202 6.76 -12.99 -19.92
C CYS A 202 7.24 -12.41 -21.26
N GLY A 203 8.50 -11.97 -21.37
CA GLY A 203 9.04 -11.36 -22.59
C GLY A 203 8.85 -9.84 -22.65
N GLY A 204 9.57 -9.18 -23.57
CA GLY A 204 9.66 -7.71 -23.66
C GLY A 204 8.32 -7.00 -23.88
N ASP A 205 7.38 -7.65 -24.57
CA ASP A 205 6.08 -7.08 -24.95
C ASP A 205 4.96 -7.35 -23.93
N ALA A 206 5.30 -7.87 -22.75
CA ALA A 206 4.31 -8.21 -21.74
C ALA A 206 3.57 -6.97 -21.21
N GLN A 207 2.23 -6.99 -21.30
CA GLN A 207 1.38 -5.89 -20.84
C GLN A 207 1.18 -5.93 -19.33
N ILE A 208 1.25 -4.78 -18.66
CA ILE A 208 1.07 -4.67 -17.20
C ILE A 208 -0.08 -3.73 -16.89
N SER A 209 -1.02 -4.19 -16.07
CA SER A 209 -2.18 -3.42 -15.67
C SER A 209 -2.52 -3.64 -14.20
N PHE A 210 -3.32 -2.74 -13.62
CA PHE A 210 -3.88 -2.96 -12.28
C PHE A 210 -5.11 -3.85 -12.36
N ASP A 211 -5.27 -4.77 -11.40
CA ASP A 211 -6.46 -5.61 -11.30
C ASP A 211 -7.71 -4.73 -11.10
N THR A 212 -8.80 -5.08 -11.76
CA THR A 212 -10.13 -4.51 -11.46
C THR A 212 -10.54 -4.80 -10.00
N ALA A 213 -10.12 -5.94 -9.46
CA ALA A 213 -10.38 -6.38 -8.08
C ALA A 213 -9.11 -6.30 -7.19
N HIS A 214 -8.28 -5.27 -7.38
CA HIS A 214 -7.08 -5.07 -6.55
C HIS A 214 -7.44 -4.76 -5.08
N ALA A 215 -6.53 -5.02 -4.14
CA ALA A 215 -6.76 -4.91 -2.70
C ALA A 215 -7.32 -3.54 -2.24
N ASN A 216 -7.03 -2.48 -2.99
CA ASN A 216 -7.48 -1.12 -2.72
C ASN A 216 -8.71 -0.68 -3.56
N SER A 217 -9.29 -1.55 -4.39
CA SER A 217 -10.37 -1.23 -5.35
C SER A 217 -11.76 -1.30 -4.75
N ALA A 218 -11.91 -1.91 -3.58
CA ALA A 218 -13.16 -2.07 -2.86
C ALA A 218 -13.82 -0.71 -2.53
N ARG A 219 -14.97 -0.44 -3.16
CA ARG A 219 -15.78 0.77 -2.98
C ARG A 219 -17.20 0.42 -2.49
N PRO A 220 -17.38 0.09 -1.21
CA PRO A 220 -18.69 -0.22 -0.66
C PRO A 220 -19.55 1.04 -0.41
N LEU A 221 -18.98 2.25 -0.48
CA LEU A 221 -19.73 3.51 -0.37
C LEU A 221 -20.24 4.01 -1.71
N HIS A 222 -21.33 4.77 -1.65
CA HIS A 222 -21.88 5.51 -2.78
C HIS A 222 -20.85 6.46 -3.40
N ASP A 223 -20.92 6.66 -4.72
CA ASP A 223 -19.89 7.35 -5.51
C ASP A 223 -19.57 8.79 -5.07
N MET A 224 -20.50 9.44 -4.37
CA MET A 224 -20.32 10.77 -3.79
C MET A 224 -19.14 10.81 -2.80
N PHE A 225 -18.90 9.72 -2.07
CA PHE A 225 -17.81 9.62 -1.08
C PHE A 225 -16.53 9.02 -1.67
N ASN A 226 -16.53 8.60 -2.93
CA ASN A 226 -15.41 7.91 -3.57
C ASN A 226 -14.35 8.86 -4.14
N ARG A 227 -14.57 10.18 -4.11
CA ARG A 227 -13.64 11.21 -4.61
C ARG A 227 -12.17 11.04 -4.18
N PRO A 228 -11.82 10.88 -2.88
CA PRO A 228 -10.42 10.70 -2.49
C PRO A 228 -9.83 9.38 -3.01
N PHE A 229 -10.63 8.33 -3.11
CA PHE A 229 -10.20 7.04 -3.67
C PHE A 229 -9.93 7.16 -5.17
N ASN A 230 -10.84 7.79 -5.92
CA ASN A 230 -10.66 8.05 -7.36
C ASN A 230 -9.40 8.86 -7.66
N LYS A 231 -9.11 9.88 -6.83
CA LYS A 231 -7.87 10.69 -6.98
C LYS A 231 -6.62 9.84 -6.75
N ARG A 232 -6.63 8.94 -5.75
CA ARG A 232 -5.51 8.04 -5.49
C ARG A 232 -5.33 7.01 -6.60
N GLU A 233 -6.41 6.45 -7.11
CA GLU A 233 -6.37 5.47 -8.19
C GLU A 233 -5.88 6.10 -9.50
N LYS A 234 -6.33 7.34 -9.81
CA LYS A 234 -5.78 8.10 -10.94
C LYS A 234 -4.28 8.36 -10.77
N LYS A 235 -3.83 8.71 -9.56
CA LYS A 235 -2.40 8.89 -9.25
C LYS A 235 -1.63 7.57 -9.39
N ALA A 236 -2.24 6.45 -9.01
CA ALA A 236 -1.63 5.13 -9.13
C ALA A 236 -1.47 4.71 -10.60
N ARG A 237 -2.50 4.90 -11.42
CA ARG A 237 -2.44 4.67 -12.87
C ARG A 237 -1.37 5.54 -13.54
N ALA A 238 -1.36 6.84 -13.24
CA ALA A 238 -0.33 7.75 -13.76
C ALA A 238 1.09 7.35 -13.33
N ALA A 239 1.25 6.81 -12.11
CA ALA A 239 2.55 6.31 -11.65
C ALA A 239 3.00 5.04 -12.42
N LEU A 240 2.07 4.15 -12.77
CA LEU A 240 2.36 2.97 -13.59
C LEU A 240 2.72 3.38 -15.02
N GLU A 241 1.96 4.28 -15.63
CA GLU A 241 2.26 4.82 -16.97
C GLU A 241 3.65 5.48 -17.00
N HIS A 242 3.97 6.29 -15.98
CA HIS A 242 5.29 6.90 -15.85
C HIS A 242 6.41 5.85 -15.66
N ALA A 243 6.15 4.78 -14.91
CA ALA A 243 7.12 3.70 -14.71
C ALA A 243 7.36 2.91 -16.02
N LEU A 244 6.30 2.62 -16.78
CA LEU A 244 6.39 1.99 -18.09
C LEU A 244 7.21 2.84 -19.05
N ALA A 245 6.88 4.13 -19.18
CA ALA A 245 7.62 5.05 -20.02
C ALA A 245 9.10 5.18 -19.62
N ALA A 246 9.42 5.10 -18.32
CA ALA A 246 10.80 5.11 -17.84
C ALA A 246 11.56 3.82 -18.21
N CYS A 247 10.92 2.66 -18.06
CA CYS A 247 11.50 1.38 -18.46
C CYS A 247 11.72 1.30 -19.99
N ASP A 248 10.83 1.89 -20.79
CA ASP A 248 10.97 1.92 -22.27
C ASP A 248 12.12 2.80 -22.73
N ARG A 249 12.48 3.83 -21.94
CA ARG A 249 13.68 4.65 -22.18
C ARG A 249 14.99 3.99 -21.75
N GLY A 250 14.92 2.87 -21.00
CA GLY A 250 16.11 2.19 -20.47
C GLY A 250 16.63 2.76 -19.14
N ASP A 251 15.87 3.60 -18.44
CA ASP A 251 16.28 4.23 -17.17
C ASP A 251 16.16 3.28 -15.95
N SER A 252 16.47 1.99 -16.10
CA SER A 252 16.36 1.02 -15.00
C SER A 252 17.63 1.01 -14.13
N THR A 253 17.57 1.64 -12.96
CA THR A 253 18.66 1.67 -11.95
C THR A 253 18.80 0.35 -11.15
N PHE A 254 18.13 -0.73 -11.55
CA PHE A 254 18.09 -1.98 -10.77
C PHE A 254 18.87 -3.10 -11.46
N GLU A 255 19.93 -3.60 -10.81
CA GLU A 255 20.47 -4.92 -11.10
C GLU A 255 19.59 -5.98 -10.42
N ILE A 256 19.11 -6.95 -11.18
CA ILE A 256 18.36 -8.10 -10.65
C ILE A 256 19.39 -9.05 -10.05
N GLN A 257 19.42 -9.16 -8.72
CA GLN A 257 20.28 -10.11 -8.00
C GLN A 257 19.52 -11.39 -7.63
#